data_AF-A0A970Y4S3-F1
#
_entry.id   AF-A0A970Y4S3-F1
#
_cell.length_a   1.000
_cell.length_b   1.000
_cell.length_c   1.000
_cell.angle_alpha   90.00
_cell.angle_beta   90.00
_cell.angle_gamma   90.00
#
_symmetry.space_group_name_H-M   'P 1'
#
loop_
_entity.id
_entity.type
_entity.pdbx_description
1 polymer ?
#
loop_
_entity_poly.entity_id
_entity_poly.type
_entity_poly.pdbx_seq_one_letter_code
_entity_poly.pdbx_strand_id
1 'polypeptide(L)'
;MKRLLLTIIVLLISPASALDSTSLYINDPLKWELVRRPDRPGKKFALGHILVISPNGDLAEISGSLYRTDKGLLQISYSEGFSLSSGTWEKAGQHLSVRTRTIHSSAKRLDGTDQQYKEMLWSYVPFRKGDRLAERINISGVRYIPLRNLNDPNALAELIRFCRKEAEASK
;
A
#
# COMPACT_ATOMS: atom_id res chain seq x y z
N MET A 1 -43.60 28.19 -18.40
CA MET A 1 -43.20 27.01 -17.62
C MET A 1 -41.69 26.81 -17.80
N LYS A 2 -40.87 27.14 -16.80
CA LYS A 2 -39.40 27.05 -16.85
C LYS A 2 -38.99 25.58 -16.70
N ARG A 3 -38.32 25.01 -17.71
CA ARG A 3 -37.71 23.69 -17.64
C ARG A 3 -36.38 23.81 -16.89
N LEU A 4 -36.32 23.22 -15.70
CA LEU A 4 -35.10 23.04 -14.93
C LEU A 4 -34.29 21.94 -15.62
N LEU A 5 -33.15 22.28 -16.22
CA LEU A 5 -32.21 21.27 -16.75
C LEU A 5 -31.42 20.71 -15.56
N LEU A 6 -31.65 19.44 -15.23
CA LEU A 6 -30.88 18.70 -14.25
C LEU A 6 -29.53 18.33 -14.90
N THR A 7 -28.47 19.08 -14.64
CA THR A 7 -27.13 18.71 -15.09
C THR A 7 -26.58 17.61 -14.17
N ILE A 8 -26.66 16.36 -14.62
CA ILE A 8 -25.98 15.24 -13.97
C ILE A 8 -24.49 15.39 -14.29
N ILE A 9 -23.70 15.81 -13.30
CA ILE A 9 -22.24 15.74 -13.36
C ILE A 9 -21.87 14.26 -13.21
N VAL A 10 -21.70 13.56 -14.33
CA VAL A 10 -21.04 12.26 -14.34
C VAL A 10 -19.56 12.52 -14.08
N LEU A 11 -19.09 12.28 -12.86
CA LEU A 11 -17.66 12.20 -12.57
C LEU A 11 -17.11 11.03 -13.41
N LEU A 12 -16.41 11.33 -14.51
CA LEU A 12 -15.64 10.35 -15.25
C LEU A 12 -14.52 9.85 -14.33
N ILE A 13 -14.77 8.73 -13.67
CA ILE A 13 -13.74 7.98 -12.95
C ILE A 13 -12.86 7.34 -14.02
N SER A 14 -11.85 8.07 -14.52
CA SER A 14 -10.81 7.46 -15.37
C SER A 14 -10.22 6.26 -14.62
N PRO A 15 -10.07 5.07 -15.21
CA PRO A 15 -9.44 3.95 -14.50
C PRO A 15 -8.05 4.36 -14.02
N ALA A 16 -7.69 3.97 -12.79
CA ALA A 16 -6.32 4.13 -12.32
C ALA A 16 -5.40 3.41 -13.31
N SER A 17 -4.34 4.09 -13.77
CA SER A 17 -3.28 3.42 -14.51
C SER A 17 -2.66 2.35 -13.62
N ALA A 18 -2.31 1.20 -14.21
CA ALA A 18 -1.66 0.11 -13.49
C ALA A 18 -0.46 0.64 -12.69
N LEU A 19 -0.30 0.19 -11.45
CA LEU A 19 0.89 0.54 -10.67
C LEU A 19 2.13 0.02 -11.41
N ASP A 20 3.12 0.89 -11.59
CA ASP A 20 4.39 0.48 -12.13
C ASP A 20 5.03 -0.54 -11.18
N SER A 21 5.31 -1.74 -11.69
CA SER A 21 6.02 -2.80 -10.97
C SER A 21 7.35 -2.36 -10.39
N THR A 22 8.00 -1.34 -10.95
CA THR A 22 9.25 -0.76 -10.42
C THR A 22 9.02 0.11 -9.18
N SER A 23 7.78 0.47 -8.89
CA SER A 23 7.39 1.26 -7.71
C SER A 23 6.84 0.39 -6.57
N LEU A 24 6.74 -0.93 -6.76
CA LEU A 24 6.13 -1.86 -5.81
C LEU A 24 7.16 -2.65 -5.02
N TYR A 25 7.03 -2.63 -3.70
CA TYR A 25 7.92 -3.32 -2.78
C TYR A 25 7.15 -4.04 -1.68
N ILE A 26 7.78 -5.05 -1.09
CA ILE A 26 7.22 -5.82 0.02
C ILE A 26 8.30 -6.13 1.06
N ASN A 27 7.92 -6.21 2.33
CA ASN A 27 8.80 -6.64 3.40
C ASN A 27 9.26 -8.10 3.22
N ASP A 28 10.52 -8.36 3.57
CA ASP A 28 11.14 -9.68 3.53
C ASP A 28 11.96 -9.95 4.81
N PRO A 29 11.87 -11.15 5.41
CA PRO A 29 11.05 -12.30 5.01
C PRO A 29 9.57 -12.16 5.39
N LEU A 30 8.68 -12.74 4.57
CA LEU A 30 7.29 -12.97 4.94
C LEU A 30 7.18 -14.21 5.85
N LYS A 31 6.62 -14.03 7.05
CA LYS A 31 6.34 -15.11 8.00
C LYS A 31 4.99 -15.74 7.69
N TRP A 32 5.00 -16.97 7.17
CA TRP A 32 3.80 -17.69 6.75
C TRP A 32 3.25 -18.58 7.87
N GLU A 33 2.01 -18.33 8.25
CA GLU A 33 1.30 -19.04 9.32
C GLU A 33 0.04 -19.71 8.78
N LEU A 34 -0.22 -20.94 9.23
CA LEU A 34 -1.41 -21.69 8.84
C LEU A 34 -2.60 -21.22 9.69
N VAL A 35 -3.56 -20.55 9.05
CA VAL A 35 -4.83 -20.21 9.70
C VAL A 35 -5.80 -21.38 9.52
N ARG A 36 -6.13 -22.07 10.61
CA ARG A 36 -7.13 -23.13 10.63
C ARG A 36 -8.48 -22.53 10.98
N ARG A 37 -9.49 -22.81 10.15
CA ARG A 37 -10.89 -22.52 10.48
C ARG A 37 -11.66 -23.85 10.56
N PRO A 38 -12.62 -24.00 11.49
CA PRO A 38 -13.34 -25.26 11.66
C PRO A 38 -14.07 -25.73 10.40
N ASP A 39 -14.47 -24.80 9.54
CA ASP A 39 -15.34 -25.00 8.38
C ASP A 39 -14.59 -25.01 7.03
N ARG A 40 -13.27 -24.79 7.01
CA ARG A 40 -12.50 -24.62 5.76
C ARG A 40 -11.13 -25.26 5.83
N PRO A 41 -10.63 -25.82 4.70
CA PRO A 41 -9.24 -26.24 4.62
C PRO A 41 -8.31 -25.09 4.99
N GLY A 42 -7.33 -25.38 5.84
CA GLY A 42 -6.42 -24.36 6.36
C GLY A 42 -5.60 -23.71 5.24
N LYS A 43 -5.55 -22.39 5.22
CA LYS A 43 -4.79 -21.61 4.25
C LYS A 43 -3.65 -20.89 4.96
N LYS A 44 -2.47 -20.84 4.33
CA LYS A 44 -1.34 -20.09 4.86
C LYS A 44 -1.47 -18.61 4.53
N PHE A 45 -1.33 -17.78 5.54
CA PHE A 45 -1.30 -16.33 5.41
C PHE A 45 0.01 -15.78 5.96
N ALA A 46 0.41 -14.60 5.49
CA ALA A 46 1.49 -13.81 6.07
C ALA A 46 1.02 -12.37 6.24
N LEU A 47 1.46 -11.69 7.30
CA LEU A 47 1.30 -10.25 7.38
C LEU A 47 2.30 -9.59 6.42
N GLY A 48 1.77 -8.91 5.41
CA GLY A 48 2.54 -8.19 4.40
C GLY A 48 2.45 -6.68 4.59
N HIS A 49 3.59 -6.03 4.38
CA HIS A 49 3.74 -4.59 4.32
C HIS A 49 4.22 -4.26 2.90
N ILE A 50 3.33 -3.69 2.10
CA ILE A 50 3.58 -3.31 0.71
C ILE A 50 3.82 -1.81 0.67
N LEU A 51 4.92 -1.40 0.02
CA LEU A 51 5.21 0.00 -0.26
C LEU A 51 5.00 0.27 -1.74
N VAL A 52 4.37 1.41 -2.03
CA VAL A 52 4.25 1.96 -3.36
C VAL A 52 4.98 3.30 -3.38
N ILE A 53 6.17 3.33 -3.95
CA ILE A 53 7.05 4.51 -3.99
C ILE A 53 7.13 4.99 -5.43
N SER A 54 6.35 6.01 -5.76
CA SER A 54 6.26 6.54 -7.12
C SER A 54 7.35 7.58 -7.38
N PRO A 55 7.96 7.62 -8.57
CA PRO A 55 9.04 8.59 -8.90
C PRO A 55 8.61 10.06 -8.82
N ASN A 56 7.30 10.35 -8.84
CA ASN A 56 6.75 11.69 -8.68
C ASN A 56 6.73 12.20 -7.22
N GLY A 57 7.22 11.40 -6.27
CA GLY A 57 7.22 11.73 -4.84
C GLY A 57 6.00 11.22 -4.07
N ASP A 58 5.04 10.54 -4.72
CA ASP A 58 3.91 9.93 -4.02
C ASP A 58 4.30 8.63 -3.32
N LEU A 59 3.71 8.41 -2.15
CA LEU A 59 3.90 7.22 -1.33
C LEU A 59 2.56 6.63 -0.88
N ALA A 60 2.46 5.30 -0.89
CA ALA A 60 1.44 4.56 -0.16
C ALA A 60 2.06 3.36 0.59
N GLU A 61 1.59 3.12 1.80
CA GLU A 61 1.97 1.98 2.64
C GLU A 61 0.72 1.16 2.95
N ILE A 62 0.73 -0.12 2.60
CA ILE A 62 -0.39 -1.04 2.80
C ILE A 62 0.07 -2.17 3.70
N SER A 63 -0.61 -2.35 4.83
CA SER A 63 -0.40 -3.49 5.72
C SER A 63 -1.64 -4.37 5.73
N GLY A 64 -1.48 -5.67 5.49
CA GLY A 64 -2.61 -6.59 5.45
C GLY A 64 -2.19 -8.05 5.28
N SER A 65 -3.17 -8.94 5.40
CA SER A 65 -2.96 -10.38 5.23
C SER A 65 -2.75 -10.74 3.77
N LEU A 66 -1.69 -11.51 3.48
CA LEU A 66 -1.35 -12.02 2.17
C LEU A 66 -1.52 -13.53 2.10
N TYR A 67 -1.88 -14.04 0.93
CA TYR A 67 -1.83 -15.48 0.63
C TYR A 67 -1.23 -15.73 -0.75
N ARG A 68 -0.85 -16.98 -1.00
CA ARG A 68 -0.48 -17.43 -2.35
C ARG A 68 -1.69 -18.05 -3.05
N THR A 69 -1.94 -17.63 -4.28
CA THR A 69 -2.93 -18.27 -5.16
C THR A 69 -2.42 -19.65 -5.61
N ASP A 70 -3.30 -20.45 -6.20
CA ASP A 70 -2.93 -21.77 -6.75
C ASP A 70 -1.89 -21.65 -7.88
N LYS A 71 -1.78 -20.47 -8.51
CA LYS A 71 -0.75 -20.13 -9.51
C LYS A 71 0.56 -19.62 -8.90
N GLY A 72 0.67 -19.61 -7.57
CA GLY A 72 1.86 -19.12 -6.85
C GLY A 72 2.01 -17.60 -6.79
N LEU A 73 1.01 -16.84 -7.23
CA LEU A 73 1.00 -15.38 -7.16
C LEU A 73 0.64 -14.92 -5.74
N LEU A 74 1.23 -13.80 -5.31
CA LEU A 74 0.86 -13.15 -4.05
C LEU A 74 -0.47 -12.40 -4.22
N GLN A 75 -1.37 -12.54 -3.27
CA GLN A 75 -2.63 -11.82 -3.26
C GLN A 75 -2.91 -11.23 -1.88
N ILE A 76 -3.41 -9.99 -1.87
CA ILE A 76 -3.86 -9.30 -0.67
C ILE A 76 -5.27 -9.78 -0.34
N SER A 77 -5.50 -10.16 0.92
CA SER A 77 -6.80 -10.59 1.42
C SER A 77 -7.54 -9.42 2.06
N TYR A 78 -8.20 -8.59 1.25
CA TYR A 78 -8.90 -7.40 1.75
C TYR A 78 -10.03 -7.72 2.74
N SER A 79 -10.62 -8.93 2.65
CA SER A 79 -11.65 -9.39 3.59
C SER A 79 -11.16 -9.62 5.02
N GLU A 80 -9.85 -9.83 5.19
CA GLU A 80 -9.22 -9.99 6.52
C GLU A 80 -8.83 -8.63 7.13
N GLY A 81 -9.17 -7.54 6.45
CA GLY A 81 -8.83 -6.18 6.84
C GLY A 81 -7.44 -5.74 6.40
N PHE A 82 -7.26 -4.43 6.32
CA PHE A 82 -5.99 -3.80 5.99
C PHE A 82 -5.90 -2.41 6.61
N SER A 83 -4.69 -1.89 6.70
CA SER A 83 -4.42 -0.48 6.99
C SER A 83 -3.68 0.14 5.82
N LEU A 84 -4.04 1.37 5.50
CA LEU A 84 -3.44 2.13 4.41
C LEU A 84 -3.02 3.50 4.91
N SER A 85 -1.75 3.81 4.71
CA SER A 85 -1.20 5.16 4.88
C SER A 85 -0.83 5.74 3.53
N SER A 86 -1.04 7.04 3.37
CA SER A 86 -0.68 7.78 2.16
C SER A 86 0.18 8.96 2.53
N GLY A 87 1.06 9.36 1.63
CA GLY A 87 2.03 10.39 1.93
C GLY A 87 2.90 10.78 0.75
N THR A 88 3.99 11.45 1.07
CA THR A 88 5.03 11.85 0.12
C THR A 88 6.40 11.38 0.58
N TRP A 89 7.31 11.32 -0.38
CA TRP A 89 8.72 11.07 -0.13
C TRP A 89 9.59 11.98 -0.99
N GLU A 90 10.78 12.28 -0.49
CA GLU A 90 11.82 13.00 -1.23
C GLU A 90 13.20 12.45 -0.89
N LYS A 91 14.16 12.63 -1.79
CA LYS A 91 15.54 12.23 -1.55
C LYS A 91 16.24 13.27 -0.68
N ALA A 92 16.76 12.84 0.47
CA ALA A 92 17.48 13.67 1.43
C ALA A 92 18.88 13.08 1.69
N GLY A 93 19.86 13.43 0.84
CA GLY A 93 21.20 12.85 0.93
C GLY A 93 21.19 11.33 0.71
N GLN A 94 21.58 10.56 1.75
CA GLN A 94 21.54 9.08 1.78
C GLN A 94 20.25 8.51 2.40
N HIS A 95 19.24 9.35 2.59
CA HIS A 95 17.96 8.98 3.18
C HIS A 95 16.79 9.33 2.25
N LEU A 96 15.63 8.72 2.51
CA LEU A 96 14.34 9.22 2.04
C LEU A 96 13.68 9.94 3.20
N SER A 97 13.36 11.22 3.00
CA SER A 97 12.45 11.95 3.89
C SER A 97 11.04 11.55 3.53
N VAL A 98 10.30 11.03 4.50
CA VAL A 98 8.98 10.44 4.29
C VAL A 98 7.97 11.04 5.24
N ARG A 99 6.82 11.44 4.68
CA ARG A 99 5.69 11.99 5.43
C ARG A 99 4.45 11.21 5.09
N THR A 100 3.90 10.46 6.03
CA THR A 100 2.67 9.68 5.82
C THR A 100 1.60 9.98 6.85
N ARG A 101 0.36 9.72 6.47
CA ARG A 101 -0.79 9.69 7.38
C ARG A 101 -1.58 8.43 7.11
N THR A 102 -2.04 7.75 8.17
CA THR A 102 -3.03 6.68 8.01
C THR A 102 -4.34 7.29 7.50
N ILE A 103 -4.85 6.75 6.39
CA ILE A 103 -6.11 7.21 5.78
C ILE A 103 -7.20 6.14 5.77
N HIS A 104 -6.84 4.89 6.04
CA HIS A 104 -7.80 3.80 6.25
C HIS A 104 -7.23 2.76 7.23
N SER A 105 -8.07 2.19 8.08
CA SER A 105 -7.71 1.03 8.90
C SER A 105 -8.93 0.20 9.26
N SER A 106 -8.91 -1.08 8.89
CA SER A 106 -9.93 -2.05 9.31
C SER A 106 -9.76 -2.51 10.77
N ALA A 107 -8.58 -2.32 11.37
CA ALA A 107 -8.37 -2.60 12.79
C ALA A 107 -9.00 -1.49 13.64
N LYS A 108 -9.91 -1.85 14.56
CA LYS A 108 -10.29 -0.96 15.68
C LYS A 108 -9.02 -0.71 16.50
N ARG A 109 -8.49 0.51 16.43
CA ARG A 109 -7.43 0.97 17.33
C ARG A 109 -8.00 0.95 18.75
N LEU A 110 -7.40 0.15 19.63
CA LEU A 110 -7.82 0.06 21.04
C LEU A 110 -7.50 1.34 21.84
N ASP A 111 -6.70 2.24 21.28
CA ASP A 111 -6.18 3.43 21.96
C ASP A 111 -6.87 4.75 21.59
N GLY A 112 -7.87 4.73 20.69
CA GLY A 112 -8.63 5.93 20.33
C GLY A 112 -7.83 7.05 19.65
N THR A 113 -6.57 6.81 19.25
CA THR A 113 -5.77 7.83 18.56
C THR A 113 -6.08 7.85 17.07
N ASP A 114 -7.01 8.74 16.70
CA ASP A 114 -7.20 9.15 15.33
C ASP A 114 -6.04 10.09 14.92
N GLN A 115 -5.52 9.90 13.71
CA GLN A 115 -4.43 10.68 13.09
C GLN A 115 -3.02 10.51 13.69
N GLN A 116 -2.32 9.47 13.26
CA GLN A 116 -0.85 9.49 13.32
C GLN A 116 -0.32 9.97 11.96
N TYR A 117 -0.15 11.29 11.85
CA TYR A 117 0.84 11.83 10.93
C TYR A 117 2.21 11.33 11.39
N LYS A 118 2.97 10.73 10.48
CA LYS A 118 4.30 10.19 10.72
C LYS A 118 5.26 10.87 9.77
N GLU A 119 6.24 11.57 10.34
CA GLU A 119 7.41 12.01 9.61
C GLU A 119 8.58 11.12 10.02
N MET A 120 9.25 10.52 9.03
CA MET A 120 10.29 9.52 9.24
C MET A 120 11.41 9.75 8.23
N LEU A 121 12.65 9.53 8.68
CA LEU A 121 13.80 9.39 7.79
C LEU A 121 14.06 7.91 7.56
N TRP A 122 13.78 7.42 6.35
CA TRP A 122 14.10 6.06 5.97
C TRP A 122 15.53 6.01 5.43
N SER A 123 16.36 5.17 6.06
CA SER A 123 17.72 4.96 5.58
C SER A 123 17.70 3.99 4.39
N TYR A 124 18.56 4.26 3.42
CA TYR A 124 18.95 3.26 2.44
C TYR A 124 20.47 3.18 2.36
N VAL A 125 21.01 2.00 2.08
CA VAL A 125 22.46 1.80 1.97
C VAL A 125 22.96 2.51 0.70
N PRO A 126 24.06 3.30 0.73
CA PRO A 126 24.51 4.15 -0.39
C PRO A 126 24.55 3.40 -1.73
N PHE A 127 24.08 4.06 -2.79
CA PHE A 127 23.95 3.49 -4.13
C PHE A 127 25.31 3.15 -4.75
N ARG A 128 25.45 1.94 -5.28
CA ARG A 128 26.48 1.60 -6.27
C ARG A 128 25.89 1.75 -7.68
N LYS A 129 26.76 1.95 -8.68
CA LYS A 129 26.34 2.04 -10.09
C LYS A 129 25.60 0.75 -10.49
N GLY A 130 24.30 0.86 -10.76
CA GLY A 130 23.44 -0.27 -11.14
C GLY A 130 22.48 -0.77 -10.05
N ASP A 131 22.59 -0.27 -8.81
CA ASP A 131 21.68 -0.65 -7.72
C ASP A 131 20.24 -0.16 -8.01
N ARG A 132 19.25 -1.03 -7.77
CA ARG A 132 17.83 -0.64 -7.79
C ARG A 132 17.44 -0.14 -6.39
N LEU A 133 16.69 0.97 -6.31
CA LEU A 133 16.16 1.54 -5.04
C LEU A 133 15.58 0.46 -4.12
N ALA A 134 14.84 -0.46 -4.74
CA ALA A 134 14.26 -1.67 -4.16
C ALA A 134 15.17 -2.49 -3.22
N GLU A 135 16.45 -2.62 -3.56
CA GLU A 135 17.35 -3.59 -2.91
C GLU A 135 17.96 -3.05 -1.63
N ARG A 136 17.68 -1.78 -1.30
CA ARG A 136 18.37 -1.00 -0.27
C ARG A 136 17.44 -0.33 0.73
N ILE A 137 16.12 -0.39 0.55
CA ILE A 137 15.15 0.15 1.51
C ILE A 137 15.17 -0.73 2.76
N ASN A 138 15.63 -0.15 3.87
CA ASN A 138 15.55 -0.74 5.20
C ASN A 138 14.83 0.23 6.13
N ILE A 139 13.64 -0.17 6.58
CA ILE A 139 12.81 0.65 7.47
C ILE A 139 12.79 -0.06 8.81
N SER A 140 13.40 0.56 9.83
CA SER A 140 13.41 0.03 11.21
C SER A 140 13.91 -1.42 11.31
N GLY A 141 14.92 -1.80 10.52
CA GLY A 141 15.48 -3.16 10.50
C GLY A 141 14.77 -4.13 9.56
N VAL A 142 13.65 -3.70 8.93
CA VAL A 142 12.91 -4.51 7.96
C VAL A 142 13.40 -4.20 6.56
N ARG A 143 13.85 -5.23 5.85
CA ARG A 143 14.24 -5.13 4.44
C ARG A 143 13.01 -5.18 3.54
N TYR A 144 13.03 -4.38 2.48
CA TYR A 144 12.05 -4.46 1.40
C TYR A 144 12.71 -4.96 0.11
N ILE A 145 11.94 -5.67 -0.71
CA ILE A 145 12.36 -6.21 -2.01
C ILE A 145 11.31 -5.90 -3.09
N PRO A 146 11.65 -5.90 -4.40
CA PRO A 146 10.68 -5.69 -5.47
C PRO A 146 9.54 -6.71 -5.44
N LEU A 147 8.29 -6.23 -5.51
CA LEU A 147 7.10 -7.07 -5.59
C LEU A 147 6.70 -7.30 -7.05
N ARG A 148 7.13 -8.43 -7.64
CA ARG A 148 6.89 -8.75 -9.06
C ARG A 148 5.74 -9.69 -9.35
N ASN A 149 5.30 -10.47 -8.35
CA ASN A 149 4.33 -11.55 -8.51
C ASN A 149 2.99 -11.25 -7.80
N LEU A 150 2.62 -9.98 -7.72
CA LEU A 150 1.30 -9.57 -7.23
C LEU A 150 0.23 -9.98 -8.25
N ASN A 151 -0.81 -10.68 -7.78
CA ASN A 151 -1.87 -11.23 -8.62
C ASN A 151 -2.69 -10.15 -9.34
N ASP A 152 -2.95 -9.02 -8.67
CA ASP A 152 -3.78 -7.95 -9.21
C ASP A 152 -3.26 -6.56 -8.77
N PRO A 153 -2.25 -6.01 -9.47
CA PRO A 153 -1.74 -4.66 -9.18
C PRO A 153 -2.76 -3.56 -9.50
N ASN A 154 -3.73 -3.80 -10.38
CA ASN A 154 -4.76 -2.82 -10.74
C ASN A 154 -5.75 -2.64 -9.59
N ALA A 155 -6.21 -3.74 -8.98
CA ALA A 155 -7.06 -3.66 -7.80
C ALA A 155 -6.37 -2.91 -6.65
N LEU A 156 -5.05 -3.08 -6.47
CA LEU A 156 -4.29 -2.30 -5.50
C LEU A 156 -4.25 -0.81 -5.86
N ALA A 157 -4.03 -0.46 -7.13
CA ALA A 157 -4.05 0.91 -7.62
C ALA A 157 -5.39 1.60 -7.32
N GLU A 158 -6.48 0.90 -7.64
CA GLU A 158 -7.84 1.37 -7.43
C GLU A 158 -8.16 1.57 -5.96
N LEU A 159 -7.75 0.63 -5.11
CA LEU A 159 -7.92 0.75 -3.66
C LEU A 159 -7.20 1.99 -3.10
N ILE A 160 -5.93 2.19 -3.46
CA ILE A 160 -5.15 3.35 -3.00
C ILE A 160 -5.85 4.65 -3.41
N ARG A 161 -6.29 4.71 -4.67
CA ARG A 161 -6.99 5.88 -5.21
C ARG A 161 -8.31 6.14 -4.50
N PHE A 162 -9.11 5.10 -4.27
CA PHE A 162 -10.38 5.21 -3.55
C PHE A 162 -10.16 5.74 -2.14
N CYS A 163 -9.28 5.12 -1.34
CA CYS A 163 -9.01 5.56 0.02
C CYS A 163 -8.48 7.00 0.08
N ARG A 164 -7.64 7.42 -0.87
CA ARG A 164 -7.14 8.81 -0.95
C ARG A 164 -8.28 9.81 -1.14
N LYS A 165 -9.20 9.53 -2.07
CA LYS A 165 -10.37 10.39 -2.33
C LYS A 165 -11.29 10.48 -1.12
N GLU A 166 -11.59 9.36 -0.46
CA GLU A 166 -12.42 9.35 0.75
C GLU A 166 -11.80 10.21 1.86
N ALA A 167 -10.48 10.13 2.04
CA ALA A 167 -9.75 10.90 3.04
C ALA A 167 -9.51 12.38 2.66
N GLU A 168 -9.82 12.78 1.43
CA GLU A 168 -9.91 14.18 1.00
C GLU A 168 -11.31 14.73 1.22
N ALA A 169 -12.36 13.95 0.93
CA ALA A 169 -13.75 14.34 1.12
C ALA A 169 -14.19 14.44 2.59
N SER A 170 -13.47 13.77 3.50
CA SER A 170 -13.73 13.80 4.95
C SER A 170 -13.07 14.99 5.68
N LYS A 171 -12.41 15.91 4.95
CA LYS A 171 -11.83 17.15 5.48
C LYS A 171 -12.79 18.32 5.33
#